data_AF-A0A4V2B0Z0-F1
#
_entry.id   AF-A0A4V2B0Z0-F1
#
_cell.length_a   1.000
_cell.length_b   1.000
_cell.length_c   1.000
_cell.angle_alpha   90.00
_cell.angle_beta   90.00
_cell.angle_gamma   90.00
#
_symmetry.space_group_name_H-M   'P 1'
#
loop_
_entity.id
_entity.type
_entity.pdbx_description
1 polymer ?
#
loop_
_entity_poly.entity_id
_entity_poly.type
_entity_poly.pdbx_seq_one_letter_code
_entity_poly.pdbx_strand_id
1 'polypeptide(L)'
;MDRRTPSDWLVLAVALIASAPAWIVKHPPLEDLAFHASTIRVLHSYGDAKYGLGAHYVLTLGRTQYLLYYLLGSVLSFVMSPMTANRLLLSVYLTGTPISIAILCRTIGRDVRLALFAVPLLYNVMYIFGLLPFVFGIPFMFFGLAAFASHARQPT
;
A
#
# COMPACT_ATOMS: atom_id res chain seq x y z
N MET A 1 20.94 -17.78 -3.75
CA MET A 1 20.47 -16.39 -3.62
C MET A 1 21.08 -15.60 -4.76
N ASP A 2 20.30 -15.30 -5.79
CA ASP A 2 20.78 -14.49 -6.91
C ASP A 2 21.32 -13.14 -6.40
N ARG A 3 22.51 -12.75 -6.88
CA ARG A 3 23.09 -11.45 -6.54
C ARG A 3 22.20 -10.35 -7.13
N ARG A 4 21.90 -9.32 -6.32
CA ARG A 4 21.19 -8.13 -6.81
C ARG A 4 21.97 -7.49 -7.95
N THR A 5 21.27 -7.20 -9.04
CA THR A 5 21.79 -6.57 -10.24
C THR A 5 21.66 -5.05 -10.18
N PRO A 6 22.39 -4.28 -10.99
CA PRO A 6 22.19 -2.82 -11.10
C PRO A 6 20.75 -2.44 -11.44
N SER A 7 20.04 -3.25 -12.23
CA SER A 7 18.62 -3.05 -12.55
C SER A 7 17.71 -3.15 -11.33
N ASP A 8 18.06 -3.98 -10.34
CA ASP A 8 17.25 -4.11 -9.11
C ASP A 8 17.35 -2.84 -8.27
N TRP A 9 18.54 -2.26 -8.19
CA TRP A 9 18.77 -0.99 -7.52
C TRP A 9 18.10 0.17 -8.26
N LEU A 10 18.11 0.17 -9.59
CA LEU A 10 17.38 1.15 -10.39
C LEU A 10 15.88 1.09 -10.12
N VAL A 11 15.27 -0.11 -10.13
CA VAL A 11 13.85 -0.29 -9.82
C VAL A 11 13.54 0.21 -8.42
N LEU A 12 14.35 -0.15 -7.42
CA LEU A 12 14.16 0.31 -6.05
C LEU A 12 14.25 1.85 -5.93
N ALA A 13 15.26 2.45 -6.56
CA ALA A 13 15.44 3.90 -6.53
C ALA A 13 14.26 4.63 -7.17
N VAL A 14 13.83 4.20 -8.36
CA VAL A 14 12.68 4.80 -9.04
C VAL A 14 11.39 4.58 -8.25
N ALA A 15 11.19 3.40 -7.65
CA ALA A 15 10.05 3.10 -6.79
C ALA A 15 9.99 4.05 -5.58
N LEU A 16 11.14 4.29 -4.91
CA LEU A 16 11.24 5.22 -3.79
C LEU A 16 10.90 6.65 -4.23
N ILE A 17 11.45 7.11 -5.35
CA ILE A 17 11.15 8.44 -5.93
C ILE A 17 9.65 8.54 -6.26
N ALA A 18 9.05 7.49 -6.80
CA ALA A 18 7.63 7.43 -7.09
C ALA A 18 6.74 7.51 -5.85
N SER A 19 7.27 7.34 -4.63
CA SER A 19 6.52 7.57 -3.39
C SER A 19 6.63 8.99 -2.84
N ALA A 20 7.58 9.79 -3.33
CA ALA A 20 7.88 11.11 -2.78
C ALA A 20 6.67 12.07 -2.73
N PRO A 21 5.77 12.13 -3.74
CA PRO A 21 4.58 12.98 -3.69
C PRO A 21 3.68 12.75 -2.47
N ALA A 22 3.64 11.54 -1.90
CA ALA A 22 2.88 11.23 -0.69
C ALA A 22 3.41 11.97 0.57
N TRP A 23 4.67 12.42 0.54
CA TRP A 23 5.36 13.00 1.69
C TRP A 23 5.66 14.49 1.52
N ILE A 24 5.98 14.94 0.30
CA ILE A 24 6.36 16.34 0.03
C ILE A 24 5.15 17.26 -0.14
N VAL A 25 3.99 16.71 -0.53
CA VAL A 25 2.77 17.49 -0.73
C VAL A 25 1.95 17.51 0.56
N LYS A 26 1.56 18.72 0.99
CA LYS A 26 0.73 18.90 2.20
C LYS A 26 -0.62 18.17 2.06
N HIS A 27 -1.27 18.34 0.91
CA HIS A 27 -2.57 17.77 0.56
C HIS A 27 -2.45 17.01 -0.77
N PRO A 28 -2.13 15.71 -0.75
CA PRO A 28 -2.14 14.92 -1.97
C PRO A 28 -3.56 14.89 -2.56
N PRO A 29 -3.71 14.81 -3.90
CA PRO A 29 -5.00 14.83 -4.58
C PRO A 29 -5.69 13.46 -4.43
N LEU A 30 -6.08 13.12 -3.20
CA LEU A 30 -6.71 11.87 -2.79
C LEU A 30 -8.04 12.22 -2.11
N GLU A 31 -9.14 12.08 -2.84
CA GLU A 31 -10.49 12.50 -2.41
C GLU A 31 -10.87 11.86 -1.06
N ASP A 32 -10.79 10.53 -0.95
CA ASP A 32 -11.18 9.79 0.25
C ASP A 32 -10.11 9.77 1.37
N LEU A 33 -8.97 10.45 1.21
CA LEU A 33 -7.89 10.38 2.20
C LEU A 33 -8.34 10.87 3.59
N ALA A 34 -9.11 11.96 3.63
CA ALA A 34 -9.64 12.49 4.88
C ALA A 34 -10.57 11.48 5.57
N PHE A 35 -11.40 10.78 4.78
CA PHE A 35 -12.30 9.74 5.25
C PHE A 35 -11.54 8.52 5.83
N HIS A 36 -10.48 8.09 5.17
CA HIS A 36 -9.64 7.00 5.71
C HIS A 36 -8.92 7.40 6.98
N ALA A 37 -8.41 8.63 7.06
CA ALA A 37 -7.77 9.15 8.26
C ALA A 37 -8.76 9.24 9.45
N SER A 38 -9.99 9.69 9.22
CA SER A 38 -11.03 9.73 10.27
C SER A 38 -11.46 8.33 10.68
N THR A 39 -11.59 7.40 9.73
CA THR A 39 -11.94 6.00 10.04
C THR A 39 -10.88 5.32 10.91
N ILE A 40 -9.59 5.51 10.58
CA ILE A 40 -8.48 5.02 11.40
C ILE A 40 -8.49 5.68 12.78
N ARG A 41 -8.76 7.00 12.85
CA ARG A 41 -8.90 7.69 14.15
C ARG A 41 -10.01 7.07 15.00
N VAL A 42 -11.18 6.82 14.41
CA VAL A 42 -12.31 6.20 15.14
C VAL A 42 -11.93 4.81 15.63
N LEU A 43 -11.35 3.97 14.78
CA LEU A 43 -10.94 2.63 15.16
C LEU A 43 -9.87 2.62 16.25
N HIS A 44 -8.87 3.50 16.15
CA HIS A 44 -7.76 3.58 17.10
C HIS A 44 -8.18 4.11 18.48
N SER A 45 -9.06 5.11 18.50
CA SER A 45 -9.46 5.80 19.73
C SER A 45 -10.87 5.44 20.22
N TYR A 46 -11.47 4.35 19.71
CA TYR A 46 -12.87 4.02 20.00
C TYR A 46 -13.15 3.84 21.50
N GLY A 47 -12.25 3.15 22.20
CA GLY A 47 -12.35 2.88 23.63
C GLY A 47 -11.80 3.98 24.53
N ASP A 48 -11.27 5.06 23.96
CA ASP A 48 -10.71 6.17 24.75
C ASP A 48 -11.81 7.18 25.09
N ALA A 49 -12.15 7.23 26.38
CA ALA A 49 -13.18 8.11 26.92
C ALA A 49 -12.94 9.60 26.62
N LYS A 50 -11.69 10.01 26.41
CA LYS A 50 -11.34 11.40 26.04
C LYS A 50 -12.03 11.84 24.75
N TYR A 51 -12.22 10.93 23.80
CA TYR A 51 -12.80 11.26 22.51
C TYR A 51 -14.30 10.97 22.43
N GLY A 52 -14.86 10.20 23.38
CA GLY A 52 -16.30 9.91 23.45
C GLY A 52 -16.88 9.22 22.22
N LEU A 53 -16.05 8.56 21.40
CA LEU A 53 -16.46 8.08 20.07
C LEU A 53 -17.49 6.95 20.14
N GLY A 54 -17.48 6.15 21.21
CA GLY A 54 -18.47 5.09 21.43
C GLY A 54 -19.91 5.60 21.59
N ALA A 55 -20.13 6.89 21.84
CA ALA A 55 -21.48 7.48 21.87
C ALA A 55 -22.03 7.84 20.47
N HIS A 56 -21.16 7.96 19.48
CA HIS A 56 -21.50 8.46 18.14
C HIS A 56 -21.29 7.41 17.03
N TYR A 57 -20.45 6.42 17.28
CA TYR A 57 -20.09 5.40 16.31
C TYR A 57 -20.34 4.00 16.85
N VAL A 58 -20.56 3.06 15.94
CA VAL A 58 -20.64 1.62 16.22
C VAL A 58 -19.58 0.92 15.36
N LEU A 59 -18.73 0.10 15.98
CA LEU A 59 -17.75 -0.69 15.24
C LEU A 59 -18.41 -1.92 14.61
N THR A 60 -18.43 -1.97 13.27
CA THR A 60 -18.94 -3.12 12.51
C THR A 60 -17.81 -3.84 11.76
N LEU A 61 -16.83 -4.37 12.51
CA LEU A 61 -15.58 -4.90 11.94
C LEU A 61 -15.79 -5.98 10.86
N GLY A 62 -16.82 -6.82 10.98
CA GLY A 62 -17.15 -7.87 10.02
C GLY A 62 -17.95 -7.43 8.78
N ARG A 63 -18.27 -6.13 8.65
CA ARG A 63 -19.10 -5.60 7.55
C ARG A 63 -18.32 -4.77 6.53
N THR A 64 -16.99 -4.87 6.53
CA THR A 64 -16.14 -4.16 5.57
C THR A 64 -15.08 -5.09 4.98
N GLN A 65 -14.83 -4.95 3.68
CA GLN A 65 -13.74 -5.64 2.98
C GLN A 65 -12.38 -4.95 3.23
N TYR A 66 -12.36 -3.82 3.94
CA TYR A 66 -11.18 -2.98 4.15
C TYR A 66 -10.59 -3.11 5.55
N LEU A 67 -11.06 -4.08 6.34
CA LEU A 67 -10.73 -4.23 7.75
C LEU A 67 -9.21 -4.27 7.98
N LEU A 68 -8.48 -5.05 7.19
CA LEU A 68 -7.03 -5.17 7.32
C LEU A 68 -6.33 -3.83 7.15
N TYR A 69 -6.71 -3.04 6.15
CA TYR A 69 -6.12 -1.71 5.91
C TYR A 69 -6.31 -0.80 7.12
N TYR A 70 -7.51 -0.77 7.69
CA TYR A 70 -7.82 0.06 8.85
C TYR A 70 -7.14 -0.44 10.13
N LEU A 71 -7.05 -1.75 10.35
CA LEU A 71 -6.32 -2.32 11.49
C LEU A 71 -4.84 -1.96 11.41
N LEU A 72 -4.21 -2.11 10.24
CA LEU A 72 -2.81 -1.70 10.05
C LEU A 72 -2.62 -0.20 10.32
N GLY A 73 -3.52 0.64 9.78
CA GLY A 73 -3.50 2.08 10.05
C GLY A 73 -3.65 2.41 11.53
N SER A 74 -4.53 1.69 12.25
CA SER A 74 -4.75 1.85 13.69
C SER A 74 -3.51 1.43 14.51
N VAL A 75 -2.87 0.33 14.15
CA VAL A 75 -1.62 -0.13 14.78
C VAL A 75 -0.50 0.88 14.56
N LEU A 76 -0.34 1.38 13.34
CA LEU A 76 0.64 2.45 13.06
C LEU A 76 0.34 3.71 13.88
N SER A 77 -0.93 4.00 14.12
CA SER A 77 -1.36 5.21 14.85
C SER A 77 -0.98 5.23 16.33
N PHE A 78 -0.44 4.14 16.90
CA PHE A 78 0.19 4.17 18.23
C PHE A 78 1.45 5.04 18.30
N VAL A 79 2.16 5.22 17.18
CA VAL A 79 3.44 5.97 17.13
C VAL A 79 3.43 7.15 16.15
N MET A 80 2.37 7.31 15.37
CA MET A 80 2.23 8.40 14.40
C MET A 80 0.77 8.83 14.24
N SER A 81 0.54 9.92 13.51
CA SER A 81 -0.84 10.34 13.22
C SER A 81 -1.54 9.39 12.23
N PRO A 82 -2.88 9.26 12.24
CA PRO A 82 -3.63 8.51 11.23
C PRO A 82 -3.35 8.98 9.79
N MET A 83 -3.05 10.26 9.60
CA MET A 83 -2.64 10.81 8.30
C MET A 83 -1.28 10.26 7.88
N THR A 84 -0.30 10.26 8.78
CA THR A 84 1.03 9.68 8.54
C THR A 84 0.95 8.18 8.28
N ALA A 85 0.09 7.46 9.01
CA ALA A 85 -0.16 6.05 8.78
C ALA A 85 -0.68 5.77 7.36
N ASN A 86 -1.65 6.54 6.88
CA ASN A 86 -2.12 6.44 5.49
C ASN A 86 -1.01 6.74 4.47
N ARG A 87 -0.17 7.76 4.70
CA ARG A 87 0.97 8.05 3.80
C ARG A 87 1.96 6.89 3.73
N LEU A 88 2.21 6.23 4.86
CA LEU A 88 3.07 5.05 4.91
C LEU A 88 2.46 3.88 4.15
N LEU A 89 1.17 3.57 4.37
CA LEU A 89 0.47 2.50 3.64
C LEU A 89 0.39 2.82 2.14
N LEU A 90 0.15 4.07 1.77
CA LEU A 90 0.21 4.51 0.38
C LEU A 90 1.62 4.34 -0.22
N SER A 91 2.66 4.56 0.57
CA SER A 91 4.03 4.32 0.11
C SER A 91 4.30 2.83 -0.15
N VAL A 92 3.66 1.92 0.60
CA VAL A 92 3.70 0.48 0.30
C VAL A 92 3.08 0.19 -1.06
N TYR A 93 1.97 0.85 -1.42
CA TYR A 93 1.43 0.75 -2.78
C TYR A 93 2.40 1.28 -3.84
N LEU A 94 2.86 2.53 -3.69
CA LEU A 94 3.67 3.24 -4.69
C LEU A 94 5.02 2.57 -4.92
N THR A 95 5.67 2.10 -3.84
CA THR A 95 6.97 1.43 -3.92
C THR A 95 6.83 -0.07 -4.20
N GLY A 96 5.87 -0.72 -3.53
CA GLY A 96 5.72 -2.16 -3.58
C GLY A 96 5.27 -2.67 -4.93
N THR A 97 4.46 -1.90 -5.66
CA THR A 97 3.93 -2.31 -6.97
C THR A 97 5.03 -2.54 -8.02
N PRO A 98 5.92 -1.57 -8.32
CA PRO A 98 7.04 -1.84 -9.24
C PRO A 98 7.99 -2.92 -8.69
N ILE A 99 8.22 -2.98 -7.37
CA ILE A 99 9.08 -4.02 -6.79
C ILE A 99 8.49 -5.42 -7.00
N SER A 100 7.20 -5.62 -6.73
CA SER A 100 6.54 -6.92 -6.86
C SER A 100 6.37 -7.33 -8.32
N ILE A 101 6.17 -6.38 -9.24
CA ILE A 101 6.23 -6.65 -10.69
C ILE A 101 7.64 -7.08 -11.11
N ALA A 102 8.69 -6.42 -10.62
CA ALA A 102 10.07 -6.83 -10.92
C ALA A 102 10.38 -8.23 -10.39
N ILE A 103 9.87 -8.57 -9.19
CA ILE A 103 9.94 -9.94 -8.65
C ILE A 103 9.21 -10.91 -9.58
N LEU A 104 7.98 -10.61 -9.99
CA LEU A 104 7.22 -11.44 -10.91
C LEU A 104 7.97 -11.64 -12.24
N CYS A 105 8.44 -10.56 -12.88
CA CYS A 105 9.22 -10.61 -14.12
C CYS A 105 10.41 -11.55 -13.99
N ARG A 106 11.20 -11.43 -12.92
CA ARG A 106 12.34 -12.32 -12.66
C ARG A 106 11.88 -13.78 -12.53
N THR A 107 10.85 -14.03 -11.73
CA THR A 107 10.32 -15.39 -11.51
C THR A 107 9.89 -16.04 -12.82
N ILE A 108 9.31 -15.28 -13.75
CA ILE A 108 8.87 -15.81 -15.04
C ILE A 108 9.94 -15.77 -16.14
N GLY A 109 11.16 -15.30 -15.84
CA GLY A 109 12.28 -15.22 -16.80
C GLY A 109 12.21 -14.03 -17.77
N ARG A 110 11.61 -12.92 -17.34
CA ARG A 110 11.50 -11.67 -18.10
C ARG A 110 12.39 -10.58 -17.51
N ASP A 111 12.66 -9.54 -18.31
CA ASP A 111 13.44 -8.38 -17.91
C ASP A 111 12.75 -7.61 -16.77
N VAL A 112 13.47 -7.43 -15.66
CA VAL A 112 12.97 -6.72 -14.46
C VAL A 112 12.72 -5.24 -14.70
N ARG A 113 13.37 -4.63 -15.70
CA ARG A 113 13.20 -3.21 -16.06
C ARG A 113 11.80 -2.91 -16.58
N LEU A 114 11.06 -3.93 -17.04
CA LEU A 114 9.65 -3.78 -17.42
C LEU A 114 8.79 -3.25 -16.27
N ALA A 115 9.19 -3.49 -15.02
CA ALA A 115 8.50 -2.95 -13.85
C ALA A 115 8.52 -1.42 -13.77
N LEU A 116 9.48 -0.75 -14.41
CA LEU A 116 9.54 0.71 -14.43
C LEU A 116 8.34 1.33 -15.15
N PHE A 117 7.72 0.61 -16.10
CA PHE A 117 6.50 1.07 -16.78
C PHE A 117 5.28 1.11 -15.86
N ALA A 118 5.33 0.48 -14.69
CA ALA A 118 4.26 0.59 -13.70
C ALA A 118 4.18 2.01 -13.10
N VAL A 119 5.30 2.73 -13.01
CA VAL A 119 5.40 4.03 -12.32
C VAL A 119 4.41 5.08 -12.85
N PRO A 120 4.34 5.38 -14.16
CA PRO A 120 3.33 6.30 -14.68
C PRO A 120 1.89 5.82 -14.48
N LEU A 121 1.67 4.52 -14.27
CA LEU A 121 0.34 3.95 -14.00
C LEU A 121 -0.06 3.99 -12.52
N LEU A 122 0.86 4.29 -11.61
CA LEU A 122 0.57 4.40 -10.17
C LEU A 122 -0.37 5.57 -9.85
N TYR A 123 -0.25 6.64 -10.62
CA TYR A 123 -1.03 7.87 -10.46
C TYR A 123 -2.23 7.85 -11.39
N ASN A 124 -3.16 6.93 -11.12
CA ASN A 124 -4.37 6.70 -11.91
C ASN A 124 -5.64 7.18 -11.19
N VAL A 125 -6.80 6.97 -11.82
CA VAL A 125 -8.11 7.35 -11.26
C VAL A 125 -8.41 6.74 -9.89
N MET A 126 -8.01 5.49 -9.64
CA MET A 126 -8.23 4.80 -8.36
C MET A 126 -7.36 5.41 -7.25
N TYR A 127 -6.16 5.86 -7.61
CA TYR A 127 -5.34 6.67 -6.71
C TYR A 127 -6.07 7.98 -6.42
N ILE A 128 -6.49 8.75 -7.42
CA ILE A 128 -7.10 10.09 -7.22
C ILE A 128 -8.38 10.03 -6.37
N PHE A 129 -9.25 9.05 -6.60
CA PHE A 129 -10.43 8.84 -5.76
C PHE A 129 -10.08 8.41 -4.33
N GLY A 130 -8.85 7.91 -4.11
CA GLY A 130 -8.40 7.50 -2.80
C GLY A 130 -8.91 6.12 -2.43
N LEU A 131 -9.02 5.18 -3.37
CA LEU A 131 -9.35 3.77 -3.08
C LEU A 131 -8.18 3.05 -2.39
N LEU A 132 -7.74 3.56 -1.24
CA LEU A 132 -6.49 3.19 -0.58
C LEU A 132 -6.43 1.71 -0.22
N PRO A 133 -7.47 1.08 0.36
CA PRO A 133 -7.46 -0.36 0.62
C PRO A 133 -7.28 -1.20 -0.64
N PHE A 134 -7.86 -0.77 -1.76
CA PHE A 134 -7.75 -1.47 -3.04
C PHE A 134 -6.34 -1.36 -3.62
N VAL A 135 -5.81 -0.13 -3.76
CA VAL A 135 -4.47 0.07 -4.33
C VAL A 135 -3.38 -0.52 -3.42
N PHE A 136 -3.58 -0.50 -2.11
CA PHE A 136 -2.70 -1.18 -1.14
C PHE A 136 -2.59 -2.69 -1.42
N GLY A 137 -3.65 -3.33 -1.95
CA GLY A 137 -3.66 -4.74 -2.31
C GLY A 137 -2.85 -5.10 -3.56
N ILE A 138 -2.65 -4.16 -4.49
CA ILE A 138 -1.97 -4.38 -5.78
C ILE A 138 -0.57 -5.00 -5.64
N PRO A 139 0.35 -4.48 -4.80
CA PRO A 139 1.67 -5.08 -4.65
C PRO A 139 1.60 -6.54 -4.18
N PHE A 140 0.67 -6.87 -3.28
CA PHE A 140 0.48 -8.22 -2.76
C PHE A 140 -0.10 -9.16 -3.81
N MET A 141 -0.98 -8.68 -4.70
CA MET A 141 -1.46 -9.44 -5.84
C MET A 141 -0.29 -9.89 -6.73
N PHE A 142 0.57 -8.97 -7.16
CA PHE A 142 1.73 -9.32 -7.99
C PHE A 142 2.75 -10.21 -7.27
N PHE A 143 2.96 -9.98 -5.98
CA PHE A 143 3.81 -10.85 -5.17
C PHE A 143 3.23 -12.26 -5.07
N GLY A 144 1.91 -12.39 -4.86
CA GLY A 144 1.21 -13.67 -4.86
C GLY A 144 1.32 -14.41 -6.20
N LEU A 145 1.18 -13.69 -7.31
CA LEU A 145 1.42 -14.26 -8.65
C LEU A 145 2.86 -14.76 -8.82
N ALA A 146 3.84 -14.00 -8.30
CA ALA A 146 5.24 -14.44 -8.34
C ALA A 146 5.47 -15.67 -7.47
N ALA A 147 4.88 -15.73 -6.27
CA ALA A 147 4.97 -16.89 -5.39
C ALA A 147 4.34 -18.14 -6.04
N PHE A 148 3.16 -17.98 -6.64
CA PHE A 148 2.49 -19.04 -7.39
C PHE A 148 3.33 -19.54 -8.57
N ALA A 149 3.84 -18.62 -9.41
CA ALA A 149 4.68 -18.97 -10.55
C ALA A 149 5.98 -19.69 -10.13
N SER A 150 6.55 -19.30 -8.99
CA SER A 150 7.73 -19.98 -8.43
C SER A 150 7.39 -21.40 -7.97
N HIS A 151 6.25 -21.58 -7.30
CA HIS A 151 5.81 -22.88 -6.83
C HIS A 151 5.47 -23.83 -7.98
N ALA A 152 4.76 -23.35 -9.00
CA ALA A 152 4.41 -24.14 -10.19
C ALA A 152 5.60 -24.63 -11.01
N ARG A 153 6.81 -24.07 -10.81
CA ARG A 153 8.06 -24.48 -11.46
C ARG A 153 8.87 -25.48 -10.63
N GLN A 154 8.49 -25.75 -9.40
CA GLN A 154 9.17 -26.76 -8.58
C GLN A 154 8.77 -28.16 -9.09
N PRO A 155 9.72 -29.08 -9.31
CA PRO A 155 9.38 -30.46 -9.64
C PRO A 155 8.61 -31.09 -8.47
N THR A 156 7.47 -31.72 -8.79
CA THR A 156 6.65 -32.50 -7.85
C THR A 156 7.28 -33.85 -7.54
#